data_AF-A0A528FYL2-F1
#
_entry.id   AF-A0A528FYL2-F1
#
_cell.length_a   1.000
_cell.length_b   1.000
_cell.length_c   1.000
_cell.angle_alpha   90.00
_cell.angle_beta   90.00
_cell.angle_gamma   90.00
#
_symmetry.space_group_name_H-M   'P 1'
#
loop_
_entity.id
_entity.type
_entity.pdbx_description
1 polymer ?
#
loop_
_entity_poly.entity_id
_entity_poly.type
_entity_poly.pdbx_seq_one_letter_code
_entity_poly.pdbx_strand_id
1 'polypeptide(L)'
;GCAEGDCGACTVLIGRLSAGRLVYESVNACIRFLGSLDGTHVVTVEHLRGDGDRLHPVQQAMVDFHGSQCGFCTPGFVMSLYALWMRSPEPSD
;
A
#
# COMPACT_ATOMS: atom_id res chain seq x y z
N GLY A 1 -7.68 5.12 -12.40
CA GLY A 1 -8.74 5.57 -11.48
C GLY A 1 -9.09 7.00 -11.79
N CYS A 2 -9.43 7.81 -10.77
CA CYS A 2 -9.83 9.22 -10.93
C CYS A 2 -8.69 10.20 -11.30
N ALA A 3 -7.44 9.89 -10.92
CA ALA A 3 -6.26 10.76 -11.09
C ALA A 3 -6.29 12.10 -10.30
N GLU A 4 -7.24 12.28 -9.38
CA GLU A 4 -7.39 13.51 -8.58
C GLU A 4 -7.29 13.28 -7.06
N GLY A 5 -7.03 12.04 -6.63
CA GLY A 5 -6.79 11.68 -5.23
C GLY A 5 -7.97 11.04 -4.50
N ASP A 6 -9.16 11.03 -5.10
CA ASP A 6 -10.38 10.62 -4.37
C ASP A 6 -10.53 9.09 -4.27
N CYS A 7 -10.18 8.34 -5.32
CA CYS A 7 -10.55 6.92 -5.40
C CYS A 7 -9.60 5.96 -4.67
N GLY A 8 -8.39 6.38 -4.27
CA GLY A 8 -7.39 5.50 -3.64
C GLY A 8 -6.84 4.35 -4.50
N ALA A 9 -7.28 4.17 -5.76
CA ALA A 9 -6.78 3.07 -6.61
C ALA A 9 -5.27 3.15 -6.91
N CYS A 10 -4.62 4.27 -6.62
CA CYS A 10 -3.19 4.51 -6.79
C CYS A 10 -2.43 4.61 -5.45
N THR A 11 -2.98 4.08 -4.35
CA THR A 11 -2.31 4.10 -3.05
C THR A 11 -0.99 3.32 -3.10
N VAL A 12 0.09 3.96 -2.65
CA VAL A 12 1.41 3.38 -2.41
C VAL A 12 1.92 3.82 -1.04
N LEU A 13 2.97 3.20 -0.51
CA LEU A 13 3.65 3.70 0.69
C LEU A 13 4.92 4.46 0.33
N ILE A 14 5.23 5.49 1.11
CA ILE A 14 6.52 6.16 1.08
C ILE A 14 7.16 6.07 2.46
N GLY A 15 8.32 5.42 2.51
CA GLY A 15 9.21 5.39 3.67
C GLY A 15 10.19 6.56 3.66
N ARG A 16 10.33 7.24 4.79
CA ARG A 16 11.39 8.24 5.03
C ARG A 16 12.10 7.96 6.34
N LEU A 17 13.40 8.26 6.37
CA LEU A 17 14.15 8.22 7.61
C LEU A 17 13.72 9.36 8.53
N SER A 18 13.27 9.02 9.72
CA SER A 18 13.00 9.94 10.83
C SER A 18 13.60 9.36 12.10
N ALA A 19 14.47 10.12 12.76
CA ALA A 19 15.21 9.69 13.95
C ALA A 19 15.89 8.30 13.79
N GLY A 20 16.49 8.04 12.62
CA GLY A 20 17.19 6.79 12.32
C GLY A 20 16.29 5.59 12.02
N ARG A 21 14.96 5.78 11.92
CA ARG A 21 13.99 4.72 11.59
C ARG A 21 13.24 5.07 10.32
N LEU A 22 12.90 4.07 9.51
CA LEU A 22 11.98 4.26 8.38
C LEU A 22 10.56 4.39 8.91
N VAL A 23 9.93 5.53 8.62
CA VAL A 23 8.52 5.81 8.90
C VAL A 23 7.78 5.83 7.56
N TYR A 24 6.71 5.05 7.47
CA TYR A 24 5.92 4.89 6.26
C TYR A 24 4.59 5.64 6.34
N GLU A 25 4.25 6.35 5.26
CA GLU A 25 2.95 6.97 5.05
C GLU A 25 2.30 6.42 3.77
N SER A 26 0.98 6.28 3.77
CA SER A 26 0.21 5.97 2.57
C SER A 26 -0.07 7.25 1.79
N VAL A 27 0.17 7.23 0.48
CA VAL A 27 -0.09 8.38 -0.39
C VAL A 27 -0.82 7.98 -1.66
N ASN A 28 -1.54 8.92 -2.26
CA ASN A 28 -2.07 8.79 -3.60
C ASN A 28 -0.99 9.12 -4.63
N ALA A 29 -0.51 8.12 -5.37
CA ALA A 29 0.58 8.31 -6.33
C ALA A 29 0.22 9.29 -7.45
N CYS A 30 -1.05 9.37 -7.87
CA CYS A 30 -1.46 10.20 -9.00
C CYS A 30 -1.28 11.71 -8.78
N ILE A 31 -1.27 12.17 -7.53
CA ILE A 31 -1.08 13.57 -7.16
C ILE A 31 0.23 13.80 -6.40
N ARG A 32 1.11 12.79 -6.32
CA ARG A 32 2.40 12.93 -5.66
C ARG A 32 3.43 13.49 -6.62
N PHE A 33 3.96 14.67 -6.29
CA PHE A 33 5.01 15.29 -7.11
C PHE A 33 6.30 14.47 -7.08
N LEU A 34 6.79 14.06 -8.25
CA LEU A 34 7.97 13.19 -8.38
C LEU A 34 9.22 13.77 -7.71
N GLY A 35 9.45 15.09 -7.83
CA GLY A 35 10.61 15.75 -7.20
C GLY A 35 10.62 15.70 -5.67
N SER A 36 9.49 15.37 -5.04
CA SER A 36 9.38 15.21 -3.58
C SER A 36 9.71 13.79 -3.07
N LEU A 37 10.15 12.90 -3.98
CA LEU A 37 10.47 11.50 -3.69
C LEU A 37 11.98 11.24 -3.60
N ASP A 38 12.80 12.27 -3.78
CA ASP A 38 14.25 12.14 -3.57
C ASP A 38 14.57 11.64 -2.16
N GLY A 39 15.47 10.66 -2.06
CA GLY A 39 15.85 10.02 -0.80
C GLY A 39 14.75 9.21 -0.10
N THR A 40 13.65 8.87 -0.78
CA THR A 40 12.54 8.10 -0.20
C THR A 40 12.50 6.65 -0.68
N HIS A 41 11.85 5.78 0.11
CA HIS A 41 11.57 4.40 -0.27
C HIS A 41 10.11 4.27 -0.72
N VAL A 42 9.88 4.08 -2.03
CA VAL A 42 8.53 3.88 -2.58
C VAL A 42 8.20 2.39 -2.60
N VAL A 43 7.06 2.02 -2.04
CA VAL A 43 6.59 0.64 -1.95
C VAL A 43 5.23 0.50 -2.63
N THR A 44 5.17 -0.37 -3.63
CA THR A 44 3.96 -0.69 -4.40
C THR A 44 3.41 -2.07 -4.03
N VAL A 45 2.28 -2.46 -4.62
CA VAL A 45 1.61 -3.74 -4.32
C VAL A 45 2.47 -4.95 -4.66
N GLU A 46 3.34 -4.84 -5.66
CA GLU A 46 4.22 -5.90 -6.13
C GLU A 46 5.30 -6.25 -5.11
N HIS A 47 5.69 -5.30 -4.24
CA HIS A 47 6.65 -5.54 -3.16
C HIS A 47 6.16 -6.60 -2.16
N LEU A 48 4.85 -6.76 -2.01
CA LEU A 48 4.24 -7.71 -1.09
C LEU A 48 4.34 -9.16 -1.56
N ARG A 49 4.79 -9.39 -2.79
CA ARG A 49 4.99 -10.75 -3.30
C ARG A 49 6.03 -11.46 -2.42
N GLY A 50 5.62 -12.54 -1.74
CA GLY A 50 6.54 -13.40 -1.01
C GLY A 50 7.35 -14.29 -1.94
N ASP A 51 8.28 -15.06 -1.38
CA ASP A 51 9.04 -16.05 -2.14
C ASP A 51 8.10 -17.06 -2.85
N GLY A 52 8.32 -17.26 -4.14
CA GLY A 52 7.49 -18.11 -4.99
C GLY A 52 6.12 -17.50 -5.33
N ASP A 53 5.07 -18.31 -5.16
CA ASP A 53 3.67 -17.94 -5.43
C ASP A 53 2.89 -17.62 -4.14
N ARG A 54 3.59 -17.39 -3.01
CA ARG A 54 2.95 -17.07 -1.74
C ARG A 54 2.55 -15.60 -1.67
N LEU A 55 1.26 -15.34 -1.46
CA LEU A 55 0.71 -14.01 -1.23
C LEU A 55 1.04 -13.50 0.19
N HIS A 56 1.17 -12.18 0.34
CA HIS A 56 1.19 -11.56 1.66
C HIS A 56 -0.16 -11.79 2.38
N PRO A 57 -0.22 -11.92 3.72
CA PRO A 57 -1.48 -12.14 4.45
C PRO A 57 -2.61 -11.16 4.07
N VAL A 58 -2.29 -9.88 3.85
CA VAL A 58 -3.26 -8.88 3.36
C VAL A 58 -3.80 -9.21 1.97
N GLN A 59 -2.94 -9.64 1.03
CA GLN A 59 -3.36 -10.06 -0.31
C GLN A 59 -4.18 -11.35 -0.24
N GLN A 60 -3.76 -12.30 0.59
CA GLN A 60 -4.47 -13.56 0.79
C GLN A 60 -5.87 -13.35 1.37
N ALA A 61 -6.03 -12.43 2.34
CA ALA A 61 -7.34 -12.08 2.89
C ALA A 61 -8.31 -11.54 1.82
N MET A 62 -7.82 -10.74 0.85
CA MET A 62 -8.67 -10.29 -0.26
C MET A 62 -9.20 -11.45 -1.11
N VAL A 63 -8.44 -12.55 -1.23
CA VAL A 63 -8.86 -13.78 -1.93
C VAL A 63 -9.84 -14.58 -1.08
N ASP A 64 -9.45 -14.89 0.17
CA ASP A 64 -10.20 -15.78 1.07
C ASP A 64 -11.58 -15.23 1.42
N PHE A 65 -11.72 -13.91 1.52
CA PHE A 65 -12.97 -13.23 1.87
C PHE A 65 -13.69 -12.61 0.67
N HIS A 66 -13.34 -13.01 -0.56
CA HIS A 66 -13.97 -12.51 -1.80
C HIS A 66 -13.98 -10.97 -1.90
N GLY A 67 -12.92 -10.32 -1.39
CA GLY A 67 -12.79 -8.87 -1.35
C GLY A 67 -12.46 -8.23 -2.71
N SER A 68 -12.36 -9.03 -3.77
CA SER A 68 -12.05 -8.56 -5.13
C SER A 68 -12.99 -9.18 -6.16
N GLN A 69 -13.47 -8.35 -7.08
CA GLN A 69 -14.26 -8.78 -8.25
C GLN A 69 -13.51 -8.44 -9.55
N CYS A 70 -13.61 -7.19 -10.02
CA CYS A 70 -12.90 -6.76 -11.24
C CYS A 70 -11.39 -6.52 -11.02
N GLY A 71 -10.92 -6.53 -9.76
CA GLY A 71 -9.51 -6.36 -9.41
C GLY A 71 -8.97 -4.93 -9.43
N PHE A 72 -9.65 -3.98 -10.09
CA PHE A 72 -9.07 -2.66 -10.38
C PHE A 72 -8.70 -1.84 -9.13
N CYS A 73 -9.54 -1.86 -8.09
CA CYS A 73 -9.29 -1.15 -6.84
C CYS A 73 -8.45 -1.96 -5.84
N THR A 74 -8.24 -3.26 -6.08
CA THR A 74 -7.62 -4.18 -5.12
C THR A 74 -6.21 -3.75 -4.71
N PRO A 75 -5.32 -3.29 -5.61
CA PRO A 75 -4.01 -2.78 -5.20
C PRO A 75 -4.10 -1.63 -4.19
N GLY A 76 -5.01 -0.67 -4.39
CA GLY A 76 -5.19 0.46 -3.47
C GLY A 76 -5.67 0.04 -2.08
N PHE A 77 -6.65 -0.88 -2.02
CA PHE A 77 -7.10 -1.47 -0.76
C PHE A 77 -6.00 -2.27 -0.06
N VAL A 78 -5.27 -3.11 -0.78
CA VAL A 78 -4.15 -3.89 -0.24
C VAL A 78 -3.09 -2.98 0.36
N MET A 79 -2.69 -1.91 -0.32
CA MET A 79 -1.68 -0.98 0.19
C MET A 79 -2.18 -0.20 1.41
N SER A 80 -3.46 0.15 1.46
CA SER A 80 -4.07 0.83 2.61
C SER A 80 -4.11 -0.08 3.85
N LEU A 81 -4.50 -1.34 3.68
CA LEU A 81 -4.50 -2.35 4.74
C LEU A 81 -3.07 -2.70 5.20
N TYR A 82 -2.13 -2.81 4.26
CA TYR A 82 -0.72 -3.03 4.59
C TYR A 82 -0.14 -1.87 5.40
N ALA A 83 -0.49 -0.62 5.07
CA ALA A 83 -0.11 0.55 5.85
C ALA A 83 -0.61 0.47 7.31
N LEU A 84 -1.85 0.01 7.51
CA LEU A 84 -2.41 -0.20 8.84
C LEU A 84 -1.66 -1.30 9.59
N TRP A 85 -1.47 -2.46 8.94
CA TRP A 85 -0.76 -3.61 9.49
C TRP A 85 0.67 -3.28 9.94
N MET A 86 1.40 -2.47 9.15
CA MET A 86 2.75 -2.03 9.52
C MET A 86 2.78 -1.11 10.76
N ARG A 87 1.71 -0.36 11.02
CA ARG A 87 1.61 0.54 12.18
C ARG A 87 1.06 -0.18 13.42
N SER A 88 0.09 -1.06 13.23
CA SER A 88 -0.60 -1.82 14.26
C SER A 88 -0.86 -3.24 13.75
N PRO A 89 -0.06 -4.24 14.15
CA PRO A 89 -0.26 -5.63 13.74
C PRO A 89 -1.60 -6.22 14.21
N GLU A 90 -2.16 -5.67 15.29
CA GLU A 90 -3.46 -6.01 15.85
C GLU A 90 -4.33 -4.72 15.89
N PRO A 91 -4.87 -4.26 14.75
CA PRO A 91 -5.74 -3.10 14.73
C PRO A 91 -7.09 -3.43 15.40
N SER A 92 -7.71 -2.46 16.06
CA SER A 92 -9.11 -2.60 16.48
C SER A 92 -10.04 -2.49 15.28
N ASP A 93 -11.28 -2.97 15.45
CA ASP A 93 -12.40 -2.64 14.57
C ASP A 93 -12.68 -1.13 14.55
#